data_AF-A0A0Q9QBE9-F1
#
_entry.id   AF-A0A0Q9QBE9-F1
#
_cell.length_a   1.000
_cell.length_b   1.000
_cell.length_c   1.000
_cell.angle_alpha   90.00
_cell.angle_beta   90.00
_cell.angle_gamma   90.00
#
_symmetry.space_group_name_H-M   'P 1'
#
loop_
_entity.id
_entity.type
_entity.pdbx_description
1 polymer ?
#
loop_
_entity_poly.entity_id
_entity_poly.type
_entity_poly.pdbx_seq_one_letter_code
_entity_poly.pdbx_strand_id
1 'polypeptide(L)'
;MLAHRHGLMTFETYPAPQFAAFSAHGYAPPVRERLLAALRSEAALVPMRRSEHLAYTLYGSAFFVEVSAEARFIMLMMAFESLMKQERRTPEARARVDGFVHEIQTVDDLSVEEQQALVAALQLLKRESLSQAGRRLAATLDDRTYADMSAREFFTVVYGLRGRLVHPSGAGVNVVEVEALIGPLQDFVGDLLAGPGLRAETVGRP
;
A
#
# COMPACT_ATOMS: atom_id res chain seq x y z
N MET A 1 -71.79 -18.90 17.56
CA MET A 1 -70.57 -19.72 17.73
C MET A 1 -70.49 -20.71 16.58
N LEU A 2 -69.57 -20.48 15.64
CA LEU A 2 -69.25 -21.42 14.57
C LEU A 2 -67.78 -21.82 14.75
N ALA A 3 -67.56 -23.07 15.17
CA ALA A 3 -66.23 -23.62 15.37
C ALA A 3 -65.63 -24.05 14.02
N HIS A 4 -64.55 -23.41 13.61
CA HIS A 4 -63.76 -23.79 12.45
C HIS A 4 -62.66 -24.77 12.90
N ARG A 5 -62.52 -25.91 12.22
CA ARG A 5 -61.33 -26.77 12.30
C ARG A 5 -60.11 -25.87 12.04
N HIS A 6 -58.98 -26.09 12.71
CA HIS A 6 -57.70 -25.33 12.71
C HIS A 6 -57.39 -24.43 13.93
N GLY A 7 -58.09 -24.54 15.07
CA GLY A 7 -57.54 -24.14 16.38
C GLY A 7 -57.19 -22.66 16.58
N LEU A 8 -57.64 -21.75 15.71
CA LEU A 8 -57.47 -20.31 15.86
C LEU A 8 -58.77 -19.71 16.40
N MET A 9 -58.74 -19.11 17.59
CA MET A 9 -59.84 -18.30 18.10
C MET A 9 -59.61 -16.83 17.71
N THR A 10 -60.55 -16.26 16.96
CA THR A 10 -60.63 -14.82 16.71
C THR A 10 -61.70 -14.21 17.62
N PHE A 11 -61.41 -13.04 18.19
CA PHE A 11 -62.37 -12.25 18.95
C PHE A 11 -62.54 -10.90 18.26
N GLU A 12 -63.78 -10.41 18.16
CA GLU A 12 -64.02 -9.04 17.71
C GLU A 12 -63.49 -8.07 18.76
N THR A 13 -62.58 -7.17 18.35
CA THR A 13 -62.07 -6.09 19.20
C THR A 13 -62.75 -4.79 18.80
N TYR A 14 -63.38 -4.12 19.78
CA TYR A 14 -63.94 -2.78 19.60
C TYR A 14 -63.42 -1.83 20.69
N PRO A 15 -62.95 -0.62 20.34
CA PRO A 15 -62.82 -0.06 18.99
C PRO A 15 -61.71 -0.72 18.16
N ALA A 16 -61.75 -0.53 16.84
CA ALA A 16 -60.75 -1.10 15.94
C ALA A 16 -59.31 -0.72 16.38
N PRO A 17 -58.37 -1.68 16.47
CA PRO A 17 -57.00 -1.38 16.85
C PRO A 17 -56.35 -0.44 15.83
N GLN A 18 -55.89 0.72 16.31
CA GLN A 18 -55.11 1.66 15.51
C GLN A 18 -53.63 1.33 15.66
N PHE A 19 -53.03 0.82 14.60
CA PHE A 19 -51.59 0.59 14.54
C PHE A 19 -50.89 1.86 14.04
N ALA A 20 -50.15 2.53 14.91
CA ALA A 20 -49.24 3.59 14.51
C ALA A 20 -47.91 2.96 14.11
N ALA A 21 -47.58 3.03 12.82
CA ALA A 21 -46.26 2.68 12.31
C ALA A 21 -45.46 3.97 12.12
N PHE A 22 -44.39 4.14 12.90
CA PHE A 22 -43.41 5.18 12.67
C PHE A 22 -42.26 4.58 11.85
N SER A 23 -42.03 5.11 10.65
CA SER A 23 -40.84 4.77 9.86
C SER A 23 -40.05 6.04 9.59
N ALA A 24 -38.81 6.07 10.09
CA ALA A 24 -37.83 7.07 9.73
C ALA A 24 -36.84 6.42 8.75
N HIS A 25 -36.82 6.90 7.51
CA HIS A 25 -35.83 6.49 6.53
C HIS A 25 -34.65 7.45 6.63
N GLY A 26 -33.64 7.05 7.40
CA GLY A 26 -32.35 7.75 7.39
C GLY A 26 -31.65 7.47 6.06
N TYR A 27 -31.55 8.47 5.19
CA TYR A 27 -30.68 8.39 4.01
C TYR A 27 -29.27 8.81 4.43
N ALA A 28 -28.45 7.83 4.82
CA ALA A 28 -27.01 8.00 4.70
C ALA A 28 -26.70 7.85 3.20
N PRO A 29 -26.07 8.82 2.54
CA PRO A 29 -25.61 8.60 1.18
C PRO A 29 -24.72 7.36 1.20
N PRO A 30 -24.91 6.41 0.27
CA PRO A 30 -24.07 5.21 0.23
C PRO A 30 -22.62 5.67 0.21
N VAL A 31 -21.76 5.01 1.01
CA VAL A 31 -20.33 5.35 1.20
C VAL A 31 -19.65 5.68 -0.14
N ARG A 32 -20.07 5.02 -1.21
CA ARG A 32 -19.68 5.27 -2.61
C ARG A 32 -19.90 6.70 -3.10
N GLU A 33 -21.04 7.33 -2.86
CA GLU A 33 -21.31 8.70 -3.34
C GLU A 33 -20.51 9.75 -2.59
N ARG A 34 -20.35 9.57 -1.27
CA ARG A 34 -19.47 10.44 -0.46
C ARG A 34 -18.01 10.25 -0.82
N LEU A 35 -17.57 9.01 -1.03
CA LEU A 35 -16.22 8.69 -1.49
C LEU A 35 -15.98 9.28 -2.89
N LEU A 36 -16.91 9.12 -3.82
CA LEU A 36 -16.80 9.72 -5.16
C LEU A 36 -16.82 11.24 -5.11
N ALA A 37 -17.59 11.85 -4.20
CA ALA A 37 -17.58 13.29 -4.01
C ALA A 37 -16.24 13.78 -3.44
N ALA A 38 -15.69 13.10 -2.42
CA ALA A 38 -14.38 13.39 -1.83
C ALA A 38 -13.24 13.25 -2.86
N LEU A 39 -13.22 12.13 -3.59
CA LEU A 39 -12.27 11.89 -4.68
C LEU A 39 -12.37 12.95 -5.78
N ARG A 40 -13.58 13.38 -6.15
CA ARG A 40 -13.77 14.44 -7.16
C ARG A 40 -13.37 15.82 -6.66
N SER A 41 -13.61 16.12 -5.38
CA SER A 41 -13.19 17.39 -4.79
C SER A 41 -11.68 17.51 -4.64
N GLU A 42 -10.97 16.42 -4.35
CA GLU A 42 -9.49 16.42 -4.25
C GLU A 42 -8.79 16.26 -5.61
N ALA A 43 -9.31 15.42 -6.52
CA ALA A 43 -8.69 15.18 -7.83
C ALA A 43 -8.67 16.43 -8.72
N ALA A 44 -9.56 17.39 -8.48
CA ALA A 44 -9.57 18.68 -9.16
C ALA A 44 -8.54 19.68 -8.59
N LEU A 45 -7.98 19.43 -7.40
CA LEU A 45 -7.16 20.39 -6.66
C LEU A 45 -5.66 20.06 -6.65
N VAL A 46 -5.27 18.81 -6.90
CA VAL A 46 -3.86 18.40 -6.93
C VAL A 46 -3.58 17.54 -8.18
N PRO A 47 -2.78 18.03 -9.15
CA PRO A 47 -2.39 17.20 -10.29
C PRO A 47 -1.52 16.04 -9.81
N MET A 48 -1.99 14.82 -10.09
CA MET A 48 -1.30 13.58 -9.74
C MET A 48 0.03 13.46 -10.52
N ARG A 49 1.11 13.14 -9.81
CA ARG A 49 2.42 12.90 -10.43
C ARG A 49 2.36 11.60 -11.23
N ARG A 50 3.18 11.50 -12.29
CA ARG A 50 3.30 10.27 -13.11
C ARG A 50 3.56 9.02 -12.27
N SER A 51 4.37 9.15 -11.21
CA SER A 51 4.69 8.07 -10.27
C SER A 51 3.46 7.60 -9.48
N GLU A 52 2.61 8.53 -9.03
CA GLU A 52 1.39 8.20 -8.29
C GLU A 52 0.37 7.55 -9.21
N HIS A 53 0.22 8.05 -10.44
CA HIS A 53 -0.65 7.42 -11.44
C HIS A 53 -0.23 5.99 -11.74
N LEU A 54 1.09 5.75 -11.89
CA LEU A 54 1.64 4.40 -12.07
C LEU A 54 1.34 3.52 -10.84
N ALA A 55 1.53 4.04 -9.63
CA ALA A 55 1.23 3.33 -8.39
C ALA A 55 -0.24 2.89 -8.31
N TYR A 56 -1.18 3.81 -8.56
CA TYR A 56 -2.61 3.50 -8.61
C TYR A 56 -2.95 2.46 -9.68
N THR A 57 -2.36 2.58 -10.87
CA THR A 57 -2.59 1.64 -11.97
C THR A 57 -2.14 0.23 -11.58
N LEU A 58 -0.93 0.09 -11.02
CA LEU A 58 -0.38 -1.19 -10.59
C LEU A 58 -1.16 -1.78 -9.41
N TYR A 59 -1.51 -0.95 -8.43
CA TYR A 59 -2.33 -1.36 -7.28
C TYR A 59 -3.69 -1.89 -7.73
N GLY A 60 -4.41 -1.15 -8.57
CA GLY A 60 -5.71 -1.57 -9.09
C GLY A 60 -5.60 -2.83 -9.97
N SER A 61 -4.54 -2.94 -10.76
CA SER A 61 -4.30 -4.11 -11.62
C SER A 61 -4.04 -5.38 -10.83
N ALA A 62 -3.42 -5.26 -9.63
CA ALA A 62 -3.09 -6.41 -8.79
C ALA A 62 -4.34 -7.21 -8.34
N PHE A 63 -5.52 -6.57 -8.28
CA PHE A 63 -6.79 -7.24 -7.95
C PHE A 63 -7.28 -8.20 -9.03
N PHE A 64 -6.84 -8.02 -10.28
CA PHE A 64 -7.24 -8.86 -11.40
C PHE A 64 -6.24 -9.99 -11.68
N VAL A 65 -5.19 -10.09 -10.87
CA VAL A 65 -4.20 -11.18 -10.96
C VAL A 65 -4.66 -12.33 -10.06
N GLU A 66 -5.50 -13.20 -10.61
CA GLU A 66 -6.11 -14.32 -9.86
C GLU A 66 -5.24 -15.59 -9.84
N VAL A 67 -4.35 -15.75 -10.82
CA VAL A 67 -3.69 -17.05 -11.10
C VAL A 67 -2.38 -17.25 -10.33
N SER A 68 -1.70 -16.18 -9.90
CA SER A 68 -0.41 -16.29 -9.20
C SER A 68 -0.29 -15.28 -8.06
N ALA A 69 -0.13 -15.83 -6.85
CA ALA A 69 0.15 -15.08 -5.64
C ALA A 69 1.45 -14.28 -5.78
N GLU A 70 2.49 -14.86 -6.37
CA GLU A 70 3.77 -14.18 -6.58
C GLU A 70 3.63 -13.01 -7.56
N ALA A 71 2.90 -13.19 -8.66
CA ALA A 71 2.67 -12.12 -9.62
C ALA A 71 1.90 -10.95 -9.00
N ARG A 72 0.85 -11.25 -8.22
CA ARG A 72 0.09 -10.24 -7.48
C ARG A 72 0.96 -9.52 -6.45
N PHE A 73 1.77 -10.26 -5.70
CA PHE A 73 2.73 -9.72 -4.73
C PHE A 73 3.73 -8.78 -5.40
N ILE A 74 4.37 -9.21 -6.49
CA ILE A 74 5.33 -8.39 -7.24
C ILE A 74 4.65 -7.12 -7.79
N MET A 75 3.42 -7.22 -8.29
CA MET A 75 2.69 -6.06 -8.78
C MET A 75 2.38 -5.04 -7.68
N LEU A 76 1.99 -5.49 -6.48
CA LEU A 76 1.83 -4.63 -5.31
C LEU A 76 3.17 -4.00 -4.88
N MET A 77 4.26 -4.76 -4.93
CA MET A 77 5.60 -4.22 -4.67
C MET A 77 6.04 -3.18 -5.70
N MET A 78 5.70 -3.37 -6.98
CA MET A 78 5.97 -2.37 -8.02
C MET A 78 5.14 -1.09 -7.79
N ALA A 79 3.89 -1.22 -7.36
CA ALA A 79 3.06 -0.08 -6.99
C ALA A 79 3.74 0.72 -5.87
N PHE A 80 4.20 0.04 -4.82
CA PHE A 80 4.96 0.64 -3.73
C PHE A 80 6.29 1.28 -4.17
N GLU A 81 7.10 0.57 -4.96
CA GLU A 81 8.40 1.06 -5.46
C GLU A 81 8.23 2.33 -6.30
N SER A 82 7.13 2.46 -7.04
CA SER A 82 6.84 3.67 -7.82
C SER A 82 6.55 4.90 -6.97
N LEU A 83 6.14 4.72 -5.70
CA LEU A 83 5.95 5.81 -4.73
C LEU A 83 7.26 6.25 -4.06
N MET A 84 8.32 5.44 -4.15
CA MET A 84 9.60 5.76 -3.53
C MET A 84 10.29 6.93 -4.24
N LYS A 85 11.01 7.71 -3.44
CA LYS A 85 11.95 8.73 -3.95
C LYS A 85 13.27 8.60 -3.21
N GLN A 86 14.34 8.21 -3.92
CA GLN A 86 15.67 8.19 -3.30
C GLN A 86 16.18 9.62 -3.11
N GLU A 87 16.47 9.96 -1.85
CA GLU A 87 17.08 11.23 -1.51
C GLU A 87 18.60 11.17 -1.60
N ARG A 88 19.22 12.35 -1.59
CA ARG A 88 20.68 12.44 -1.48
C ARG A 88 21.05 12.08 -0.06
N ARG A 89 22.15 11.34 0.10
CA ARG A 89 22.73 11.11 1.43
C ARG A 89 23.21 12.42 2.04
N THR A 90 23.50 12.37 3.34
CA THR A 90 24.03 13.52 4.07
C THR A 90 25.29 14.08 3.39
N PRO A 91 25.60 15.39 3.55
CA PRO A 91 26.82 15.98 3.02
C PRO A 91 28.09 15.18 3.40
N GLU A 92 28.16 14.69 4.63
CA GLU A 92 29.31 13.94 5.17
C GLU A 92 29.48 12.59 4.45
N ALA A 93 28.39 11.85 4.27
CA ALA A 93 28.42 10.59 3.54
C ALA A 93 28.83 10.79 2.07
N ARG A 94 28.33 11.85 1.43
CA ARG A 94 28.71 12.18 0.04
C ARG A 94 30.16 12.60 -0.08
N ALA A 95 30.66 13.41 0.84
CA ALA A 95 32.06 13.80 0.88
C ALA A 95 32.99 12.59 1.05
N ARG A 96 32.56 11.58 1.81
CA ARG A 96 33.32 10.33 1.93
C ARG A 96 33.36 9.53 0.63
N VAL A 97 32.24 9.47 -0.10
CA VAL A 97 32.18 8.88 -1.45
C VAL A 97 33.06 9.65 -2.43
N ASP A 98 33.11 10.98 -2.35
CA ASP A 98 34.00 11.81 -3.16
C ASP A 98 35.48 11.48 -2.92
N GLY A 99 35.85 11.18 -1.66
CA GLY A 99 37.19 10.68 -1.33
C GLY A 99 37.54 9.38 -2.04
N PHE A 100 36.64 8.39 -2.02
CA PHE A 100 36.86 7.12 -2.72
C PHE A 100 36.94 7.30 -4.24
N VAL A 101 36.12 8.18 -4.80
CA VAL A 101 36.18 8.51 -6.24
C VAL A 101 37.55 9.09 -6.59
N HIS A 102 38.06 10.01 -5.78
CA HIS A 102 39.38 10.60 -5.99
C HIS A 102 40.49 9.55 -5.91
N GLU A 103 40.45 8.67 -4.91
CA GLU A 103 41.41 7.60 -4.74
C GLU A 103 41.48 6.71 -5.99
N ILE A 104 40.33 6.20 -6.46
CA ILE A 104 40.25 5.34 -7.66
C ILE A 104 40.79 6.03 -8.93
N GLN A 105 40.56 7.34 -9.08
CA GLN A 105 41.05 8.11 -10.23
C GLN A 105 42.58 8.30 -10.24
N THR A 106 43.24 8.06 -9.11
CA THR A 106 44.69 8.21 -8.96
C THR A 106 45.44 6.88 -8.91
N VAL A 107 44.73 5.75 -9.07
CA VAL A 107 45.35 4.42 -9.09
C VAL A 107 45.94 4.12 -10.46
N ASP A 108 47.26 3.94 -10.54
CA ASP A 108 47.96 3.62 -11.78
C ASP A 108 47.80 2.15 -12.21
N ASP A 109 47.43 1.26 -11.28
CA ASP A 109 47.30 -0.18 -11.50
C ASP A 109 45.94 -0.61 -12.11
N LEU A 110 45.04 0.34 -12.38
CA LEU A 110 43.75 0.09 -12.99
C LEU A 110 43.69 0.68 -14.39
N SER A 111 43.09 -0.05 -15.34
CA SER A 111 42.81 0.52 -16.65
C SER A 111 41.82 1.67 -16.52
N VAL A 112 41.86 2.60 -17.49
CA VAL A 112 40.96 3.76 -17.51
C VAL A 112 39.49 3.32 -17.53
N GLU A 113 39.18 2.24 -18.23
CA GLU A 113 37.83 1.68 -18.31
C GLU A 113 37.36 1.16 -16.94
N GLU A 114 38.22 0.45 -16.21
CA GLU A 114 37.90 -0.09 -14.89
C GLU A 114 37.72 1.04 -13.86
N GLN A 115 38.58 2.07 -13.91
CA GLN A 115 38.42 3.26 -13.08
C GLN A 115 37.08 3.95 -13.34
N GLN A 116 36.69 4.12 -14.60
CA GLN A 116 35.41 4.73 -14.97
C GLN A 116 34.22 3.90 -14.46
N ALA A 117 34.27 2.57 -14.59
CA ALA A 117 33.23 1.67 -14.11
C ALA A 117 33.07 1.77 -12.58
N LEU A 118 34.17 1.76 -11.84
CA LEU A 118 34.17 1.89 -10.37
C LEU A 118 33.68 3.27 -9.92
N VAL A 119 34.14 4.34 -10.57
CA VAL A 119 33.66 5.69 -10.28
C VAL A 119 32.16 5.78 -10.51
N ALA A 120 31.65 5.27 -11.64
CA ALA A 120 30.22 5.26 -11.92
C ALA A 120 29.42 4.50 -10.84
N ALA A 121 29.90 3.34 -10.39
CA ALA A 121 29.29 2.58 -9.31
C ALA A 121 29.29 3.35 -7.97
N LEU A 122 30.41 3.99 -7.62
CA LEU A 122 30.53 4.80 -6.40
C LEU A 122 29.61 6.01 -6.41
N GLN A 123 29.42 6.68 -7.56
CA GLN A 123 28.51 7.83 -7.66
C GLN A 123 27.06 7.47 -7.27
N LEU A 124 26.63 6.22 -7.49
CA LEU A 124 25.31 5.74 -7.06
C LEU A 124 25.17 5.76 -5.53
N LEU A 125 26.25 5.53 -4.78
CA LEU A 125 26.24 5.54 -3.31
C LEU A 125 25.95 6.91 -2.71
N LYS A 126 26.00 7.99 -3.49
CA LYS A 126 25.63 9.34 -3.03
C LYS A 126 24.13 9.51 -2.77
N ARG A 127 23.31 8.53 -3.17
CA ARG A 127 21.87 8.50 -2.92
C ARG A 127 21.54 7.37 -1.95
N GLU A 128 20.40 7.49 -1.28
CA GLU A 128 19.85 6.43 -0.45
C GLU A 128 19.63 5.16 -1.27
N SER A 129 19.75 3.98 -0.66
CA SER A 129 19.29 2.73 -1.30
C SER A 129 17.77 2.70 -1.38
N LEU A 130 17.21 1.83 -2.24
CA LEU A 130 15.76 1.59 -2.30
C LEU A 130 15.20 1.13 -0.95
N SER A 131 15.95 0.30 -0.21
CA SER A 131 15.55 -0.13 1.15
C SER A 131 15.47 1.05 2.13
N GLN A 132 16.41 1.99 2.08
CA GLN A 132 16.36 3.20 2.92
C GLN A 132 15.17 4.09 2.54
N ALA A 133 14.99 4.36 1.24
CA ALA A 133 13.87 5.14 0.74
C ALA A 133 12.52 4.49 1.10
N GLY A 134 12.42 3.16 0.99
CA GLY A 134 11.23 2.39 1.35
C GLY A 134 10.92 2.44 2.85
N ARG A 135 11.91 2.28 3.73
CA ARG A 135 11.72 2.42 5.18
C ARG A 135 11.26 3.83 5.56
N ARG A 136 11.81 4.85 4.90
CA ARG A 136 11.40 6.25 5.11
C ARG A 136 9.97 6.49 4.65
N LEU A 137 9.58 5.96 3.50
CA LEU A 137 8.20 6.02 3.02
C LEU A 137 7.24 5.28 3.96
N ALA A 138 7.60 4.06 4.39
CA ALA A 138 6.82 3.27 5.33
C ALA A 138 6.62 3.99 6.67
N ALA A 139 7.60 4.76 7.13
CA ALA A 139 7.50 5.55 8.36
C ALA A 139 6.41 6.64 8.29
N THR A 140 5.90 6.99 7.10
CA THR A 140 4.76 7.93 6.95
C THR A 140 3.40 7.32 7.30
N LEU A 141 3.37 6.04 7.67
CA LEU A 141 2.19 5.33 8.14
C LEU A 141 2.06 5.36 9.68
N ASP A 142 2.94 6.10 10.36
CA ASP A 142 2.95 6.28 11.82
C ASP A 142 2.87 4.93 12.57
N ASP A 143 1.96 4.81 13.55
CA ASP A 143 1.81 3.64 14.43
C ASP A 143 0.99 2.50 13.80
N ARG A 144 0.69 2.55 12.50
CA ARG A 144 -0.06 1.48 11.83
C ARG A 144 0.74 0.18 11.78
N THR A 145 0.00 -0.91 11.91
CA THR A 145 0.54 -2.27 11.90
C THR A 145 -0.01 -3.10 10.76
N TYR A 146 0.83 -3.95 10.20
CA TYR A 146 0.49 -4.86 9.11
C TYR A 146 1.10 -6.23 9.43
N ALA A 147 0.27 -7.28 9.42
CA ALA A 147 0.66 -8.61 9.91
C ALA A 147 1.33 -8.55 11.30
N ASP A 148 0.74 -7.77 12.22
CA ASP A 148 1.22 -7.55 13.60
C ASP A 148 2.62 -6.92 13.73
N MET A 149 3.12 -6.30 12.66
CA MET A 149 4.41 -5.60 12.62
C MET A 149 4.22 -4.11 12.40
N SER A 150 5.14 -3.28 12.90
CA SER A 150 5.16 -1.86 12.50
C SER A 150 5.35 -1.72 10.98
N ALA A 151 4.85 -0.63 10.40
CA ALA A 151 5.01 -0.36 8.97
C ALA A 151 6.46 -0.51 8.45
N ARG A 152 7.46 -0.11 9.24
CA ARG A 152 8.89 -0.20 8.88
C ARG A 152 9.42 -1.63 8.89
N GLU A 153 8.99 -2.43 9.86
CA GLU A 153 9.34 -3.85 9.97
C GLU A 153 8.66 -4.64 8.86
N PHE A 154 7.36 -4.41 8.67
CA PHE A 154 6.58 -5.02 7.59
C PHE A 154 7.20 -4.76 6.23
N PHE A 155 7.58 -3.50 5.93
CA PHE A 155 8.31 -3.17 4.70
C PHE A 155 9.59 -4.00 4.54
N THR A 156 10.38 -4.15 5.61
CA THR A 156 11.64 -4.89 5.57
C THR A 156 11.40 -6.36 5.21
N VAL A 157 10.32 -6.97 5.73
CA VAL A 157 9.91 -8.34 5.41
C VAL A 157 9.52 -8.47 3.94
N VAL A 158 8.57 -7.66 3.46
CA VAL A 158 8.07 -7.78 2.08
C VAL A 158 9.13 -7.42 1.03
N TYR A 159 10.03 -6.47 1.34
CA TYR A 159 11.14 -6.13 0.45
C TYR A 159 12.19 -7.25 0.35
N GLY A 160 12.45 -7.93 1.48
CA GLY A 160 13.29 -9.14 1.49
C GLY A 160 12.69 -10.27 0.65
N LEU A 161 11.39 -10.54 0.84
CA LEU A 161 10.66 -11.54 0.06
C LEU A 161 10.66 -11.22 -1.44
N ARG A 162 10.40 -9.96 -1.81
CA ARG A 162 10.51 -9.47 -3.19
C ARG A 162 11.87 -9.80 -3.79
N GLY A 163 12.96 -9.54 -3.06
CA GLY A 163 14.31 -9.88 -3.49
C GLY A 163 14.46 -11.38 -3.82
N ARG A 164 13.99 -12.26 -2.93
CA ARG A 164 14.05 -13.71 -3.16
C ARG A 164 13.20 -14.17 -4.35
N LEU A 165 12.06 -13.54 -4.59
CA LEU A 165 11.15 -13.87 -5.70
C LEU A 165 11.70 -13.54 -7.08
N VAL A 166 12.45 -12.43 -7.22
CA VAL A 166 12.90 -11.94 -8.53
C VAL A 166 14.31 -12.41 -8.92
N HIS A 167 15.06 -13.00 -7.98
CA HIS A 167 16.43 -13.44 -8.24
C HIS A 167 16.50 -14.95 -8.55
N PRO A 168 17.33 -15.38 -9.53
CA PRO A 168 17.38 -16.77 -10.00
C PRO A 168 17.76 -17.81 -8.93
N SER A 169 18.39 -17.38 -7.83
CA SER A 169 18.76 -18.21 -6.69
C SER A 169 17.62 -18.40 -5.68
N GLY A 170 16.36 -18.08 -6.05
CA GLY A 170 15.14 -18.11 -5.21
C GLY A 170 14.73 -19.47 -4.65
N ALA A 171 15.67 -20.35 -4.34
CA ALA A 171 15.45 -21.56 -3.57
C ALA A 171 14.86 -21.19 -2.20
N GLY A 172 13.64 -21.68 -1.93
CA GLY A 172 13.01 -21.61 -0.61
C GLY A 172 11.93 -20.55 -0.42
N VAL A 173 11.46 -19.86 -1.48
CA VAL A 173 10.22 -19.08 -1.35
C VAL A 173 9.03 -20.02 -1.30
N ASN A 174 8.28 -19.95 -0.20
CA ASN A 174 7.07 -20.73 0.00
C ASN A 174 5.86 -19.94 -0.50
N VAL A 175 5.05 -20.52 -1.39
CA VAL A 175 3.80 -19.90 -1.88
C VAL A 175 2.90 -19.47 -0.72
N VAL A 176 2.82 -20.27 0.35
CA VAL A 176 2.03 -19.96 1.54
C VAL A 176 2.54 -18.70 2.27
N GLU A 177 3.86 -18.49 2.30
CA GLU A 177 4.47 -17.27 2.86
C GLU A 177 4.07 -16.04 2.03
N VAL A 178 4.06 -16.16 0.70
CA VAL A 178 3.64 -15.09 -0.20
C VAL A 178 2.15 -14.77 0.00
N GLU A 179 1.29 -15.80 -0.06
CA GLU A 179 -0.16 -15.66 0.08
C GLU A 179 -0.55 -14.99 1.40
N ALA A 180 0.09 -15.37 2.50
CA ALA A 180 -0.18 -14.79 3.83
C ALA A 180 0.13 -13.28 3.90
N LEU A 181 1.08 -12.78 3.10
CA LEU A 181 1.51 -11.39 3.11
C LEU A 181 0.77 -10.51 2.10
N ILE A 182 0.05 -11.09 1.15
CA ILE A 182 -0.65 -10.32 0.10
C ILE A 182 -1.72 -9.39 0.67
N GLY A 183 -2.57 -9.88 1.57
CA GLY A 183 -3.62 -9.06 2.21
C GLY A 183 -3.02 -7.87 2.97
N PRO A 184 -2.11 -8.11 3.94
CA PRO A 184 -1.40 -7.05 4.64
C PRO A 184 -0.65 -6.08 3.70
N LEU A 185 -0.04 -6.58 2.62
CA LEU A 185 0.65 -5.75 1.64
C LEU A 185 -0.33 -4.85 0.86
N GLN A 186 -1.50 -5.37 0.53
CA GLN A 186 -2.54 -4.62 -0.15
C GLN A 186 -3.08 -3.49 0.73
N ASP A 187 -3.25 -3.72 2.03
CA ASP A 187 -3.66 -2.69 2.99
C ASP A 187 -2.55 -1.65 3.17
N PHE A 188 -1.29 -2.10 3.30
CA PHE A 188 -0.11 -1.24 3.41
C PHE A 188 0.04 -0.29 2.22
N VAL A 189 -0.07 -0.80 0.99
CA VAL A 189 0.02 0.02 -0.23
C VAL A 189 -1.23 0.89 -0.40
N GLY A 190 -2.41 0.37 -0.05
CA GLY A 190 -3.66 1.12 -0.08
C GLY A 190 -3.62 2.35 0.83
N ASP A 191 -3.11 2.20 2.05
CA ASP A 191 -2.90 3.30 2.97
C ASP A 191 -1.92 4.32 2.39
N LEU A 192 -0.78 3.88 1.83
CA LEU A 192 0.17 4.77 1.16
C LEU A 192 -0.46 5.61 0.05
N LEU A 193 -1.32 5.01 -0.77
CA LEU A 193 -2.05 5.67 -1.84
C LEU A 193 -3.15 6.60 -1.34
N ALA A 194 -3.85 6.25 -0.26
CA ALA A 194 -4.88 7.10 0.32
C ALA A 194 -4.32 8.46 0.80
N GLY A 195 -3.04 8.50 1.19
CA GLY A 195 -2.42 9.71 1.73
C GLY A 195 -2.99 10.12 3.10
N PRO A 196 -2.43 11.15 3.74
CA PRO A 196 -2.81 11.52 5.11
C PRO A 196 -4.26 12.05 5.22
N GLY A 197 -4.77 12.75 4.20
CA GLY A 197 -6.13 13.32 4.19
C GLY A 197 -7.22 12.26 4.26
N LEU A 198 -7.22 11.32 3.32
CA LEU A 198 -8.22 10.26 3.27
C LEU A 198 -8.06 9.24 4.42
N ARG A 199 -6.85 9.04 4.94
CA ARG A 199 -6.61 8.18 6.12
C ARG A 199 -7.26 8.72 7.39
N ALA A 200 -7.27 10.03 7.60
CA ALA A 200 -7.90 10.64 8.77
C ALA A 200 -9.43 10.40 8.78
N GLU A 201 -10.04 10.28 7.59
CA GLU A 201 -11.49 10.03 7.44
C GLU A 201 -11.87 8.55 7.65
N THR A 202 -10.94 7.61 7.46
CA THR A 202 -11.21 6.16 7.62
C THR A 202 -10.98 5.62 9.03
N VAL A 203 -10.27 6.35 9.90
CA VAL A 203 -10.01 5.97 11.32
C VAL A 203 -11.27 6.07 12.21
N GLY A 204 -12.43 6.46 11.65
CA GLY A 204 -13.69 6.64 12.38
C GLY A 204 -14.70 5.49 12.33
N ARG A 205 -14.29 4.21 12.27
CA ARG A 205 -15.26 3.08 12.35
C ARG A 205 -14.82 1.97 13.32
N PRO A 206 -15.68 1.58 14.28
CA PRO A 206 -15.55 0.30 14.98
C PRO A 206 -15.81 -0.88 14.04
#